data_AF-A0A9Q8ZAW6-F1
#
_entry.id   AF-A0A9Q8ZAW6-F1
#
_cell.length_a   1.000
_cell.length_b   1.000
_cell.length_c   1.000
_cell.angle_alpha   90.00
_cell.angle_beta   90.00
_cell.angle_gamma   90.00
#
_symmetry.space_group_name_H-M   'P 1'
#
loop_
_entity.id
_entity.type
_entity.pdbx_description
1 polymer ?
#
loop_
_entity_poly.entity_id
_entity_poly.type
_entity_poly.pdbx_seq_one_letter_code
_entity_poly.pdbx_strand_id
1 'polypeptide(L)'
;MPVTTRSRRNKLSIQQTTQHALSPRKEKPSSTTITRVDRQDHPRIIPQPPGLRFNLQPAKFGLIQERICDSLYALVVQAILWNQTRGDMARPVLFQLLSAYPSPDELSAAPLPELINMLQPIGLHRIRATRLIALAEAWLAAPPCKERRYRRLHYPNHGCGADVKPGEVLGPDDEREGWEIAHLPGMGAYALDSYRIFYRDRLRGVEGLNGIEPEWKRVIPTDKELKPYLKWRREQACC
;
A
#
# COMPACT_ATOMS: atom_id res chain seq x y z
N MET A 1 -65.97 -55.54 12.98
CA MET A 1 -65.53 -54.51 12.02
C MET A 1 -64.10 -54.12 12.35
N PRO A 2 -63.10 -54.75 11.70
CA PRO A 2 -61.69 -54.62 12.04
C PRO A 2 -60.82 -53.91 10.97
N VAL A 3 -59.72 -53.32 11.47
CA VAL A 3 -58.35 -53.23 10.92
C VAL A 3 -58.16 -52.64 9.51
N THR A 4 -57.34 -51.57 9.43
CA THR A 4 -56.39 -51.45 8.29
C THR A 4 -55.09 -50.76 8.70
N THR A 5 -54.07 -51.58 8.89
CA THR A 5 -52.65 -51.26 8.95
C THR A 5 -52.15 -50.91 7.54
N ARG A 6 -51.45 -49.78 7.34
CA ARG A 6 -50.86 -49.45 6.03
C ARG A 6 -49.38 -49.85 5.99
N SER A 7 -49.13 -50.93 5.24
CA SER A 7 -47.85 -51.60 5.04
C SER A 7 -46.93 -50.91 4.02
N ARG A 8 -45.64 -51.18 4.19
CA ARG A 8 -44.49 -50.83 3.34
C ARG A 8 -44.71 -51.20 1.87
N ARG A 9 -44.20 -50.35 0.96
CA ARG A 9 -43.79 -50.77 -0.39
C ARG A 9 -42.38 -50.25 -0.70
N ASN A 10 -41.42 -51.17 -0.63
CA ASN A 10 -40.15 -51.09 -1.33
C ASN A 10 -40.42 -51.08 -2.85
N LYS A 11 -39.79 -50.17 -3.58
CA LYS A 11 -39.58 -50.31 -5.02
C LYS A 11 -38.10 -50.51 -5.28
N LEU A 12 -37.75 -51.75 -5.62
CA LEU A 12 -36.52 -52.11 -6.31
C LEU A 12 -36.55 -51.46 -7.70
N SER A 13 -35.49 -50.74 -8.06
CA SER A 13 -35.24 -50.33 -9.44
C SER A 13 -33.91 -50.90 -9.88
N ILE A 14 -33.94 -51.44 -11.10
CA ILE A 14 -33.00 -52.33 -11.73
C ILE A 14 -31.75 -51.53 -12.15
N GLN A 15 -30.59 -52.08 -11.81
CA GLN A 15 -29.28 -51.60 -12.26
C GLN A 15 -29.15 -51.87 -13.77
N GLN A 16 -28.97 -50.82 -14.57
CA GLN A 16 -28.39 -50.91 -15.91
C GLN A 16 -26.98 -50.34 -15.87
N THR A 17 -26.02 -51.23 -16.09
CA THR A 17 -24.59 -50.99 -16.15
C THR A 17 -24.24 -50.32 -17.48
N THR A 18 -23.94 -49.01 -17.46
CA THR A 18 -23.29 -48.34 -18.60
C THR A 18 -21.81 -48.22 -18.29
N GLN A 19 -20.99 -48.98 -19.02
CA GLN A 19 -19.54 -48.89 -19.00
C GLN A 19 -19.12 -47.57 -19.67
N HIS A 20 -18.72 -46.58 -18.86
CA HIS A 20 -18.01 -45.40 -19.38
C HIS A 20 -16.51 -45.61 -19.22
N ALA A 21 -15.83 -45.68 -20.36
CA ALA A 21 -14.38 -45.77 -20.48
C ALA A 21 -13.69 -44.60 -19.75
N LEU A 22 -12.69 -44.94 -18.93
CA LEU A 22 -11.83 -44.00 -18.22
C LEU A 22 -11.04 -43.16 -19.24
N SER A 23 -11.38 -41.89 -19.35
CA SER A 23 -10.56 -40.91 -20.05
C SER A 23 -9.34 -40.54 -19.18
N PRO A 24 -8.14 -40.40 -19.77
CA PRO A 24 -6.92 -40.17 -19.02
C PRO A 24 -6.97 -38.83 -18.27
N ARG A 25 -6.61 -38.90 -16.99
CA ARG A 25 -6.53 -37.79 -16.05
C ARG A 25 -5.48 -36.79 -16.57
N LYS A 26 -5.92 -35.68 -17.15
CA LYS A 26 -5.02 -34.56 -17.47
C LYS A 26 -4.38 -34.09 -16.17
N GLU A 27 -3.08 -34.27 -16.05
CA GLU A 27 -2.27 -33.71 -14.99
C GLU A 27 -2.51 -32.20 -14.94
N LYS A 28 -2.83 -31.69 -13.75
CA LYS A 28 -2.89 -30.24 -13.53
C LYS A 28 -1.46 -29.70 -13.67
N PRO A 29 -1.21 -28.73 -14.55
CA PRO A 29 0.11 -28.12 -14.60
C PRO A 29 0.40 -27.46 -13.23
N SER A 30 1.63 -27.65 -12.77
CA SER A 30 2.18 -27.10 -11.54
C SER A 30 1.84 -25.62 -11.40
N SER A 31 1.39 -25.22 -10.21
CA SER A 31 1.02 -23.84 -9.86
C SER A 31 2.19 -22.87 -10.09
N THR A 32 2.25 -22.27 -11.28
CA THR A 32 3.09 -21.09 -11.53
C THR A 32 2.54 -19.97 -10.66
N THR A 33 3.34 -19.50 -9.70
CA THR A 33 3.05 -18.36 -8.83
C THR A 33 2.50 -17.21 -9.66
N ILE A 34 1.20 -16.93 -9.53
CA ILE A 34 0.52 -15.83 -10.22
C ILE A 34 1.03 -14.53 -9.59
N THR A 35 2.20 -14.05 -10.04
CA THR A 35 2.47 -12.61 -10.02
C THR A 35 1.27 -11.96 -10.68
N ARG A 36 0.69 -10.88 -10.14
CA ARG A 36 -0.35 -10.14 -10.86
C ARG A 36 0.31 -9.52 -12.10
N VAL A 37 0.39 -10.29 -13.19
CA VAL A 37 1.09 -9.93 -14.42
C VAL A 37 0.19 -9.00 -15.21
N ASP A 38 0.63 -7.75 -15.33
CA ASP A 38 0.24 -6.76 -16.33
C ASP A 38 -1.26 -6.42 -16.38
N ARG A 39 -1.72 -5.67 -15.39
CA ARG A 39 -2.98 -4.91 -15.47
C ARG A 39 -2.63 -3.43 -15.71
N GLN A 40 -3.51 -2.67 -16.34
CA GLN A 40 -3.32 -1.23 -16.63
C GLN A 40 -2.79 -0.42 -15.41
N ASP A 41 -3.24 -0.79 -14.21
CA ASP A 41 -2.87 -0.15 -12.95
C ASP A 41 -1.46 -0.55 -12.46
N HIS A 42 -0.94 -1.71 -12.88
CA HIS A 42 0.34 -2.32 -12.46
C HIS A 42 1.19 -2.79 -13.65
N PRO A 43 1.59 -1.86 -14.54
CA PRO A 43 2.41 -2.21 -15.69
C PRO A 43 3.78 -2.72 -15.22
N ARG A 44 4.27 -3.78 -15.86
CA ARG A 44 5.61 -4.33 -15.58
C ARG A 44 6.71 -3.31 -15.86
N ILE A 45 6.54 -2.52 -16.93
CA ILE A 45 7.48 -1.50 -17.35
C ILE A 45 6.78 -0.15 -17.26
N ILE A 46 7.42 0.80 -16.59
CA ILE A 46 7.02 2.21 -16.59
C ILE A 46 8.22 2.97 -17.13
N PRO A 47 8.10 3.65 -18.28
CA PRO A 47 9.21 4.44 -18.80
C PRO A 47 9.55 5.56 -17.82
N GLN A 48 10.84 5.92 -17.74
CA GLN A 48 11.29 7.05 -16.94
C GLN A 48 10.59 8.34 -17.42
N PRO A 49 9.79 9.00 -16.57
CA PRO A 49 9.14 10.25 -16.95
C PRO A 49 10.17 11.36 -17.12
N PRO A 50 10.02 12.23 -18.13
CA PRO A 50 10.89 13.39 -18.28
C PRO A 50 10.72 14.35 -17.09
N GLY A 51 11.82 14.93 -16.63
CA GLY A 51 11.84 15.94 -15.56
C GLY A 51 11.87 15.41 -14.12
N LEU A 52 11.70 14.09 -13.90
CA LEU A 52 11.88 13.51 -12.56
C LEU A 52 13.33 13.61 -12.13
N ARG A 53 13.59 14.16 -10.92
CA ARG A 53 14.94 14.31 -10.36
C ARG A 53 15.55 13.02 -9.79
N PHE A 54 14.87 11.88 -9.93
CA PHE A 54 15.35 10.56 -9.50
C PHE A 54 14.92 9.46 -10.47
N ASN A 55 15.65 8.34 -10.44
CA ASN A 55 15.38 7.18 -11.28
C ASN A 55 14.33 6.28 -10.63
N LEU A 56 13.37 5.82 -11.43
CA LEU A 56 12.41 4.81 -10.98
C LEU A 56 13.13 3.47 -10.77
N GLN A 57 12.91 2.87 -9.61
CA GLN A 57 13.41 1.54 -9.28
C GLN A 57 12.61 0.43 -9.99
N PRO A 58 13.22 -0.73 -10.25
CA PRO A 58 12.50 -1.91 -10.73
C PRO A 58 11.45 -2.36 -9.72
N ALA A 59 10.24 -2.68 -10.20
CA ALA A 59 9.18 -3.27 -9.38
C ALA A 59 9.08 -4.76 -9.67
N LYS A 60 9.07 -5.60 -8.62
CA LYS A 60 8.90 -7.05 -8.75
C LYS A 60 7.43 -7.44 -8.67
N PHE A 61 6.67 -6.80 -7.77
CA PHE A 61 5.23 -7.02 -7.65
C PHE A 61 4.42 -6.12 -8.59
N GLY A 62 4.90 -4.90 -8.82
CA GLY A 62 4.27 -3.90 -9.70
C GLY A 62 3.60 -2.74 -8.96
N LEU A 63 3.93 -2.53 -7.67
CA LEU A 63 3.47 -1.35 -6.94
C LEU A 63 4.28 -0.12 -7.34
N ILE A 64 3.65 1.06 -7.36
CA ILE A 64 4.37 2.31 -7.61
C ILE A 64 5.36 2.61 -6.48
N GLN A 65 5.03 2.22 -5.25
CA GLN A 65 5.90 2.39 -4.08
C GLN A 65 7.23 1.65 -4.22
N GLU A 66 7.28 0.50 -4.90
CA GLU A 66 8.54 -0.18 -5.22
C GLU A 66 9.44 0.67 -6.11
N ARG A 67 8.85 1.52 -6.97
CA ARG A 67 9.57 2.30 -7.98
C ARG A 67 10.08 3.63 -7.43
N ILE A 68 9.36 4.21 -6.48
CA ILE A 68 9.68 5.53 -5.90
C ILE A 68 10.29 5.42 -4.51
N CYS A 69 10.62 4.20 -4.05
CA CYS A 69 11.08 3.94 -2.68
C CYS A 69 12.36 4.66 -2.31
N ASP A 70 13.14 5.19 -3.25
CA ASP A 70 14.33 5.98 -2.95
C ASP A 70 14.04 7.41 -2.46
N SER A 71 12.81 7.89 -2.65
CA SER A 71 12.39 9.20 -2.19
C SER A 71 11.24 9.08 -1.18
N LEU A 72 11.51 9.44 0.09
CA LEU A 72 10.46 9.54 1.11
C LEU A 72 9.41 10.56 0.70
N TYR A 73 9.86 11.68 0.13
CA TYR A 73 8.98 12.73 -0.36
C TYR A 73 8.02 12.19 -1.43
N ALA A 74 8.53 11.43 -2.41
CA ALA A 74 7.69 10.82 -3.43
C ALA A 74 6.68 9.83 -2.84
N LEU A 75 7.07 8.98 -1.89
CA LEU A 75 6.15 8.04 -1.22
C LEU A 75 5.03 8.77 -0.47
N VAL A 76 5.37 9.84 0.23
CA VAL A 76 4.41 10.63 1.02
C VAL A 76 3.43 11.38 0.11
N VAL A 77 3.91 12.01 -0.95
CA VAL A 77 3.06 12.66 -1.97
C VAL A 77 2.16 11.63 -2.65
N GLN A 78 2.72 10.50 -3.07
CA GLN A 78 1.97 9.41 -3.70
C GLN A 78 0.81 8.94 -2.83
N ALA A 79 1.03 8.81 -1.51
CA ALA A 79 -0.01 8.39 -0.59
C ALA A 79 -1.21 9.35 -0.57
N ILE A 80 -0.98 10.66 -0.69
CA ILE A 80 -2.07 11.65 -0.78
C ILE A 80 -2.88 11.46 -2.07
N LEU A 81 -2.20 11.26 -3.20
CA LEU A 81 -2.84 11.12 -4.52
C LEU A 81 -3.66 9.83 -4.64
N TRP A 82 -3.25 8.74 -3.98
CA TRP A 82 -3.94 7.45 -4.04
C TRP A 82 -5.21 7.36 -3.18
N ASN A 83 -5.47 8.34 -2.32
CA ASN A 83 -6.67 8.35 -1.49
C ASN A 83 -7.95 8.47 -2.33
N GLN A 84 -8.68 7.36 -2.52
CA GLN A 84 -9.87 7.29 -3.37
C GLN A 84 -9.60 7.56 -4.86
N THR A 85 -8.41 7.22 -5.36
CA THR A 85 -8.09 7.28 -6.79
C THR A 85 -7.39 6.01 -7.24
N ARG A 86 -7.71 5.55 -8.45
CA ARG A 86 -7.04 4.40 -9.06
C ARG A 86 -5.61 4.74 -9.47
N GLY A 87 -4.73 3.75 -9.42
CA GLY A 87 -3.30 3.97 -9.65
C GLY A 87 -2.94 4.35 -11.09
N ASP A 88 -3.71 3.86 -12.07
CA ASP A 88 -3.56 4.23 -13.48
C ASP A 88 -3.83 5.72 -13.73
N MET A 89 -4.84 6.28 -13.06
CA MET A 89 -5.19 7.70 -13.17
C MET A 89 -4.26 8.60 -12.35
N ALA A 90 -3.86 8.16 -11.16
CA ALA A 90 -3.03 8.96 -10.26
C ALA A 90 -1.55 9.01 -10.67
N ARG A 91 -1.04 7.98 -11.37
CA ARG A 91 0.38 7.89 -11.75
C ARG A 91 0.86 8.99 -12.70
N PRO A 92 0.17 9.32 -13.81
CA PRO A 92 0.56 10.44 -14.66
C PRO A 92 0.64 11.77 -13.88
N VAL A 93 -0.34 12.01 -13.00
CA VAL A 93 -0.39 13.22 -12.16
C VAL A 93 0.73 13.23 -11.12
N LEU A 94 1.06 12.08 -10.52
CA LEU A 94 2.20 11.95 -9.60
C LEU A 94 3.50 12.36 -10.30
N PHE A 95 3.75 11.87 -11.50
CA PHE A 95 4.97 12.19 -12.23
C PHE A 95 5.01 13.66 -12.66
N GLN A 96 3.90 14.21 -13.14
CA GLN A 96 3.81 15.63 -13.43
C GLN A 96 4.11 16.49 -12.20
N LEU A 97 3.52 16.14 -11.05
CA LEU A 97 3.73 16.86 -9.80
C LEU A 97 5.17 16.77 -9.32
N LEU A 98 5.77 15.58 -9.29
CA LEU A 98 7.16 15.39 -8.83
C LEU A 98 8.20 15.98 -9.79
N SER A 99 7.86 16.13 -11.07
CA SER A 99 8.71 16.87 -12.03
C SER A 99 8.60 18.39 -11.81
N ALA A 100 7.41 18.91 -11.53
CA ALA A 100 7.18 20.34 -11.33
C ALA A 100 7.63 20.84 -9.94
N TYR A 101 7.39 20.04 -8.89
CA TYR A 101 7.66 20.34 -7.49
C TYR A 101 8.47 19.20 -6.84
N PRO A 102 9.77 19.09 -7.19
CA PRO A 102 10.59 17.93 -6.86
C PRO A 102 11.03 17.84 -5.39
N SER A 103 10.86 18.90 -4.60
CA SER A 103 11.09 18.89 -3.16
C SER A 103 9.97 19.62 -2.38
N PRO A 104 9.94 19.45 -1.05
CA PRO A 104 9.01 20.21 -0.20
C PRO A 104 9.15 21.73 -0.35
N ASP A 105 10.35 22.26 -0.59
CA ASP A 105 10.56 23.69 -0.81
C ASP A 105 9.74 24.19 -2.01
N GLU A 106 9.90 23.54 -3.18
CA GLU A 106 9.15 23.94 -4.38
C GLU A 106 7.64 23.68 -4.24
N LEU A 107 7.22 22.61 -3.56
CA LEU A 107 5.79 22.31 -3.35
C LEU A 107 5.12 23.29 -2.38
N SER A 108 5.83 23.76 -1.36
CA SER A 108 5.31 24.76 -0.41
C SER A 108 5.05 26.11 -1.07
N ALA A 109 5.87 26.46 -2.07
CA ALA A 109 5.75 27.69 -2.85
C ALA A 109 4.83 27.55 -4.09
N ALA A 110 4.22 26.38 -4.30
CA ALA A 110 3.41 26.10 -5.49
C ALA A 110 2.17 27.02 -5.55
N PRO A 111 1.88 27.66 -6.70
CA PRO A 111 0.65 28.43 -6.87
C PRO A 111 -0.57 27.51 -6.73
N LEU A 112 -1.40 27.75 -5.71
CA LEU A 112 -2.58 26.92 -5.42
C LEU A 112 -3.51 26.71 -6.64
N PRO A 113 -3.82 27.72 -7.49
CA PRO A 113 -4.64 27.50 -8.69
C PRO A 113 -4.01 26.54 -9.70
N GLU A 114 -2.69 26.59 -9.89
CA GLU A 114 -1.98 25.70 -10.82
C GLU A 114 -1.98 24.27 -10.30
N LEU A 115 -1.73 24.08 -9.00
CA LEU A 115 -1.77 22.77 -8.37
C LEU A 115 -3.18 22.18 -8.40
N ILE A 116 -4.22 23.00 -8.21
CA ILE A 116 -5.63 22.59 -8.38
C ILE A 116 -5.87 22.08 -9.81
N ASN A 117 -5.44 22.82 -10.82
CA ASN A 117 -5.63 22.45 -12.23
C ASN A 117 -4.92 21.14 -12.56
N MET A 118 -3.69 20.97 -12.08
CA MET A 118 -2.91 19.73 -12.23
C MET A 118 -3.62 18.51 -11.62
N LEU A 119 -4.24 18.67 -10.46
CA LEU A 119 -4.91 17.59 -9.74
C LEU A 119 -6.35 17.35 -10.21
N GLN A 120 -6.92 18.23 -11.03
CA GLN A 120 -8.32 18.17 -11.46
C GLN A 120 -8.73 16.80 -12.03
N PRO A 121 -7.94 16.14 -12.89
CA PRO A 121 -8.32 14.88 -13.53
C PRO A 121 -8.56 13.70 -12.56
N ILE A 122 -8.00 13.77 -11.36
CA ILE A 122 -8.04 12.68 -10.36
C ILE A 122 -9.05 12.93 -9.23
N GLY A 123 -9.81 14.02 -9.31
CA GLY A 123 -10.82 14.40 -8.32
C GLY A 123 -10.21 14.91 -7.00
N LEU A 124 -11.07 15.42 -6.11
CA LEU A 124 -10.70 15.98 -4.79
C LEU A 124 -9.59 17.06 -4.86
N HIS A 125 -9.40 17.67 -6.02
CA HIS A 125 -8.24 18.48 -6.37
C HIS A 125 -8.03 19.67 -5.43
N ARG A 126 -9.10 20.37 -5.01
CA ARG A 126 -9.00 21.50 -4.06
C ARG A 126 -8.45 21.07 -2.70
N ILE A 127 -9.01 19.99 -2.15
CA ILE A 127 -8.60 19.45 -0.84
C ILE A 127 -7.21 18.86 -0.93
N ARG A 128 -6.88 18.16 -2.02
CA ARG A 128 -5.53 17.62 -2.26
C ARG A 128 -4.49 18.71 -2.41
N ALA A 129 -4.74 19.73 -3.21
CA ALA A 129 -3.81 20.84 -3.41
C ALA A 129 -3.50 21.54 -2.09
N THR A 130 -4.53 21.91 -1.32
CA THR A 130 -4.38 22.52 0.00
C THR A 130 -3.60 21.61 0.95
N ARG A 131 -3.89 20.30 0.94
CA ARG A 131 -3.19 19.33 1.79
C ARG A 131 -1.74 19.11 1.38
N LEU A 132 -1.41 19.16 0.10
CA LEU A 132 -0.05 19.02 -0.42
C LEU A 132 0.82 20.21 -0.02
N ILE A 133 0.30 21.44 -0.12
CA ILE A 133 1.00 22.64 0.35
C ILE A 133 1.20 22.57 1.87
N ALA A 134 0.14 22.28 2.64
CA ALA A 134 0.25 22.14 4.09
C ALA A 134 1.21 21.00 4.51
N LEU A 135 1.27 19.92 3.72
CA LEU A 135 2.24 18.86 3.93
C LEU A 135 3.67 19.35 3.72
N ALA A 136 3.91 20.11 2.65
CA ALA A 136 5.21 20.66 2.34
C ALA A 136 5.68 21.65 3.42
N GLU A 137 4.79 22.55 3.85
CA GLU A 137 5.06 23.48 4.96
C GLU A 137 5.40 22.74 6.27
N ALA A 138 4.60 21.73 6.63
CA ALA A 138 4.87 20.90 7.82
C ALA A 138 6.19 20.13 7.71
N TRP A 139 6.54 19.68 6.50
CA TRP A 139 7.82 19.04 6.23
C TRP A 139 8.99 20.01 6.43
N LEU A 140 8.91 21.23 5.92
CA LEU A 140 9.97 22.23 6.09
C LEU A 140 10.14 22.63 7.56
N ALA A 141 9.01 22.78 8.28
CA ALA A 141 9.04 23.12 9.71
C ALA A 141 9.64 22.00 10.58
N ALA A 142 9.33 20.74 10.27
CA ALA A 142 9.85 19.59 10.99
C ALA A 142 10.11 18.42 10.02
N PRO A 143 11.28 18.39 9.36
CA PRO A 143 11.60 17.32 8.43
C PRO A 143 11.55 15.95 9.12
N PRO A 144 10.98 14.92 8.47
CA PRO A 144 11.03 13.55 8.97
C PRO A 144 12.47 13.12 9.26
N CYS A 145 12.69 12.60 10.46
CA CYS A 145 13.99 12.13 10.89
C CYS A 145 13.82 10.96 11.86
N LYS A 146 14.90 10.21 12.12
CA LYS A 146 14.85 9.01 12.98
C LYS A 146 14.77 9.35 14.47
N GLU A 147 15.06 10.60 14.85
CA GLU A 147 15.12 11.08 16.22
C GLU A 147 13.75 11.47 16.78
N ARG A 148 12.74 11.64 15.93
CA ARG A 148 11.42 12.14 16.32
C ARG A 148 10.31 11.26 15.77
N ARG A 149 9.41 10.86 16.64
CA ARG A 149 8.19 10.12 16.30
C ARG A 149 6.97 10.86 16.81
N TYR A 150 5.88 10.73 16.08
CA TYR A 150 4.61 11.37 16.40
C TYR A 150 3.51 10.32 16.48
N ARG A 151 2.50 10.58 17.32
CA ARG A 151 1.36 9.68 17.44
C ARG A 151 0.51 9.66 16.17
N ARG A 152 -0.11 8.51 15.91
CA ARG A 152 -1.30 8.42 15.06
C ARG A 152 -2.38 7.68 15.84
N LEU A 153 -3.46 8.38 16.17
CA LEU A 153 -4.55 7.79 16.94
C LEU A 153 -5.20 6.63 16.17
N HIS A 154 -5.45 5.52 16.86
CA HIS A 154 -6.02 4.28 16.33
C HIS A 154 -5.19 3.63 15.21
N TYR A 155 -3.87 3.80 15.24
CA TYR A 155 -2.96 3.13 14.33
C TYR A 155 -1.74 2.56 15.08
N PRO A 156 -1.33 1.30 14.82
CA PRO A 156 -1.88 0.39 13.82
C PRO A 156 -3.21 -0.23 14.23
N ASN A 157 -3.51 -0.26 15.54
CA ASN A 157 -4.73 -0.83 16.09
C ASN A 157 -5.58 0.23 16.78
N HIS A 158 -6.87 -0.07 16.96
CA HIS A 158 -7.76 0.78 17.73
C HIS A 158 -7.23 0.94 19.17
N GLY A 159 -7.04 2.19 19.61
CA GLY A 159 -6.56 2.53 20.95
C GLY A 159 -5.09 2.94 20.99
N CYS A 160 -4.28 2.56 20.00
CA CYS A 160 -2.89 3.01 19.89
C CYS A 160 -2.79 4.54 19.82
N GLY A 161 -1.78 5.12 20.48
CA GLY A 161 -1.49 6.55 20.48
C GLY A 161 -2.44 7.41 21.33
N ALA A 162 -3.26 6.79 22.18
CA ALA A 162 -4.12 7.48 23.15
C ALA A 162 -3.35 7.98 24.39
N ASP A 163 -2.20 7.35 24.66
CA ASP A 163 -1.22 7.63 25.72
C ASP A 163 -0.22 8.75 25.36
N VAL A 164 -0.37 9.34 24.17
CA VAL A 164 0.47 10.42 23.66
C VAL A 164 -0.40 11.64 23.33
N LYS A 165 0.02 12.82 23.77
CA LYS A 165 -0.75 14.06 23.56
C LYS A 165 -0.65 14.57 22.12
N PRO A 166 -1.64 15.31 21.61
CA PRO A 166 -1.49 16.05 20.35
C PRO A 166 -0.25 16.95 20.38
N GLY A 167 0.62 16.84 19.38
CA GLY A 167 1.85 17.64 19.27
C GLY A 167 3.02 17.17 20.13
N GLU A 168 2.84 16.16 20.99
CA GLU A 168 3.93 15.55 21.74
C GLU A 168 4.87 14.80 20.80
N VAL A 169 6.18 15.01 20.99
CA VAL A 169 7.25 14.40 20.20
C VAL A 169 7.90 13.31 21.04
N LEU A 170 7.90 12.09 20.51
CA LEU A 170 8.53 10.94 21.13
C LEU A 170 9.98 10.84 20.64
N GLY A 171 10.93 10.80 21.58
CA GLY A 171 12.35 10.63 21.30
C GLY A 171 12.73 9.19 20.94
N PRO A 172 14.03 8.93 20.70
CA PRO A 172 14.54 7.59 20.39
C PRO A 172 14.32 6.57 21.52
N ASP A 173 14.48 7.02 22.77
CA ASP A 173 14.43 6.17 23.97
C ASP A 173 13.00 6.00 24.53
N ASP A 174 12.01 6.65 23.92
CA ASP A 174 10.61 6.53 24.34
C ASP A 174 10.04 5.18 23.90
N GLU A 175 9.53 4.38 24.83
CA GLU A 175 9.00 3.05 24.51
C GLU A 175 7.64 3.10 23.79
N ARG A 176 6.95 4.25 23.82
CA ARG A 176 5.62 4.39 23.20
C ARG A 176 5.70 4.34 21.68
N GLU A 177 4.60 3.89 21.06
CA GLU A 177 4.51 3.80 19.61
C GLU A 177 4.31 5.18 18.96
N GLY A 178 5.05 5.41 17.88
CA GLY A 178 4.92 6.60 17.05
C GLY A 178 5.67 6.45 15.74
N TRP A 179 5.46 7.40 14.83
CA TRP A 179 5.93 7.32 13.45
C TRP A 179 6.56 8.64 13.01
N GLU A 180 7.65 8.53 12.27
CA GLU A 180 8.55 9.62 11.91
C GLU A 180 7.92 10.62 10.91
N ILE A 181 6.82 10.21 10.27
CA ILE A 181 6.05 11.02 9.32
C ILE A 181 4.63 11.36 9.80
N ALA A 182 4.20 10.87 10.98
CA ALA A 182 2.77 10.95 11.37
C ALA A 182 2.25 12.38 11.62
N HIS A 183 3.15 13.36 11.86
CA HIS A 183 2.79 14.77 11.96
C HIS A 183 2.39 15.40 10.63
N LEU A 184 2.78 14.82 9.50
CA LEU A 184 2.50 15.40 8.19
C LEU A 184 1.00 15.29 7.85
N PRO A 185 0.38 16.39 7.37
CA PRO A 185 -1.00 16.39 6.88
C PRO A 185 -1.29 15.28 5.85
N GLY A 186 -2.30 14.46 6.12
CA GLY A 186 -2.71 13.38 5.21
C GLY A 186 -2.09 12.02 5.51
N MET A 187 -1.24 11.89 6.52
CA MET A 187 -0.65 10.59 6.91
C MET A 187 -1.63 9.73 7.69
N GLY A 188 -2.50 9.03 6.96
CA GLY A 188 -3.40 7.99 7.47
C GLY A 188 -2.76 6.60 7.47
N ALA A 189 -3.55 5.57 7.81
CA ALA A 189 -3.07 4.19 7.92
C ALA A 189 -2.37 3.68 6.66
N TYR A 190 -2.94 3.92 5.46
CA TYR A 190 -2.32 3.54 4.19
C TYR A 190 -0.94 4.19 3.96
N ALA A 191 -0.82 5.48 4.29
CA ALA A 191 0.44 6.21 4.12
C ALA A 191 1.51 5.69 5.09
N LEU A 192 1.12 5.45 6.36
CA LEU A 192 2.01 4.89 7.37
C LEU A 192 2.42 3.45 7.04
N ASP A 193 1.50 2.61 6.58
CA ASP A 193 1.84 1.25 6.12
C ASP A 193 2.81 1.32 4.93
N SER A 194 2.56 2.19 3.94
CA SER A 194 3.47 2.37 2.80
C SER A 194 4.86 2.79 3.27
N TYR A 195 4.95 3.78 4.16
CA TYR A 195 6.23 4.22 4.75
C TYR A 195 6.95 3.10 5.49
N ARG A 196 6.25 2.37 6.36
CA ARG A 196 6.80 1.24 7.13
C ARG A 196 7.31 0.11 6.25
N ILE A 197 6.64 -0.15 5.12
CA ILE A 197 7.01 -1.22 4.20
C ILE A 197 8.21 -0.85 3.31
N PHE A 198 8.27 0.40 2.85
CA PHE A 198 9.15 0.82 1.75
C PHE A 198 10.27 1.79 2.13
N TYR A 199 10.24 2.43 3.32
CA TYR A 199 11.23 3.47 3.64
C TYR A 199 11.68 3.52 5.11
N ARG A 200 10.88 3.04 6.06
CA ARG A 200 11.16 3.29 7.49
C ARG A 200 12.54 2.80 7.93
N ASP A 201 12.92 1.59 7.55
CA ASP A 201 14.23 1.03 7.89
C ASP A 201 15.39 1.88 7.34
N ARG A 202 15.22 2.44 6.14
CA ARG A 202 16.18 3.35 5.52
C ARG A 202 16.31 4.65 6.28
N LEU A 203 15.19 5.29 6.65
CA LEU A 203 15.22 6.52 7.45
C LEU A 203 15.92 6.29 8.80
N ARG A 204 15.71 5.12 9.40
CA ARG A 204 16.34 4.74 10.67
C ARG A 204 17.79 4.25 10.52
N GLY A 205 18.28 4.05 9.30
CA GLY A 205 19.62 3.56 9.02
C GLY A 205 19.84 2.09 9.38
N VAL A 206 18.77 1.28 9.38
CA VAL A 206 18.80 -0.14 9.76
C VAL A 206 18.46 -1.09 8.60
N GLU A 207 18.23 -0.54 7.40
CA GLU A 207 17.94 -1.32 6.20
C GLU A 207 19.09 -2.29 5.88
N GLY A 208 18.79 -3.59 5.86
CA GLY A 208 19.76 -4.64 5.51
C GLY A 208 20.77 -4.99 6.61
N LEU A 209 20.66 -4.43 7.82
CA LEU A 209 21.55 -4.79 8.92
C LEU A 209 21.29 -6.22 9.42
N ASN A 210 22.36 -7.00 9.55
CA ASN A 210 22.30 -8.37 10.05
C ASN A 210 21.76 -8.42 11.49
N GLY A 211 20.84 -9.34 11.77
CA GLY A 211 20.24 -9.53 13.09
C GLY A 211 19.10 -8.56 13.44
N ILE A 212 18.81 -7.58 12.59
CA ILE A 212 17.65 -6.68 12.76
C ILE A 212 16.51 -7.17 11.87
N GLU A 213 15.35 -7.45 12.46
CA GLU A 213 14.17 -7.82 11.68
C GLU A 213 13.60 -6.60 10.93
N PRO A 214 13.46 -6.67 9.58
CA PRO A 214 12.91 -5.58 8.79
C PRO A 214 11.48 -5.18 9.19
N GLU A 215 11.18 -3.88 9.17
CA GLU A 215 9.89 -3.33 9.62
C GLU A 215 8.70 -3.91 8.89
N TRP A 216 8.82 -4.14 7.58
CA TRP A 216 7.71 -4.62 6.75
C TRP A 216 7.10 -5.94 7.24
N LYS A 217 7.87 -6.78 7.97
CA LYS A 217 7.38 -8.04 8.54
C LYS A 217 6.31 -7.83 9.62
N ARG A 218 6.42 -6.71 10.37
CA ARG A 218 5.50 -6.30 11.44
C ARG A 218 4.27 -5.53 10.93
N VAL A 219 4.17 -5.26 9.64
CA VAL A 219 3.05 -4.52 9.05
C VAL A 219 1.91 -5.47 8.68
N ILE A 220 0.70 -5.11 9.11
CA ILE A 220 -0.55 -5.81 8.80
C ILE A 220 -1.51 -4.79 8.17
N PRO A 221 -1.35 -4.51 6.87
CA PRO A 221 -2.12 -3.46 6.21
C PRO A 221 -3.56 -3.92 5.97
N THR A 222 -4.50 -2.98 5.92
CA THR A 222 -5.88 -3.25 5.49
C THR A 222 -6.09 -2.98 4.00
N ASP A 223 -5.18 -2.23 3.38
CA ASP A 223 -5.23 -1.81 1.97
C ASP A 223 -5.23 -2.99 0.98
N LYS A 224 -5.99 -2.83 -0.10
CA LYS A 224 -6.24 -3.87 -1.11
C LYS A 224 -5.02 -4.24 -1.96
N GLU A 225 -4.02 -3.36 -2.05
CA GLU A 225 -2.79 -3.61 -2.80
C GLU A 225 -1.60 -3.94 -1.88
N LEU A 226 -1.51 -3.32 -0.69
CA LEU A 226 -0.46 -3.64 0.28
C LEU A 226 -0.62 -5.04 0.90
N LYS A 227 -1.85 -5.50 1.13
CA LYS A 227 -2.12 -6.88 1.61
C LYS A 227 -1.52 -7.96 0.70
N PRO A 228 -1.88 -8.02 -0.60
CA PRO A 228 -1.33 -9.04 -1.48
C PRO A 228 0.17 -8.82 -1.73
N TYR A 229 0.68 -7.58 -1.73
CA TYR A 229 2.11 -7.31 -1.81
C TYR A 229 2.88 -7.95 -0.65
N LEU A 230 2.44 -7.76 0.60
CA LEU A 230 3.13 -8.37 1.74
C LEU A 230 2.98 -9.89 1.78
N LYS A 231 1.85 -10.44 1.33
CA LYS A 231 1.72 -11.89 1.17
C LYS A 231 2.79 -12.42 0.22
N TRP A 232 2.88 -11.84 -0.98
CA TRP A 232 3.90 -12.20 -1.97
C TRP A 232 5.32 -12.01 -1.43
N ARG A 233 5.62 -10.88 -0.77
CA ARG A 233 6.96 -10.60 -0.23
C ARG A 233 7.39 -11.62 0.82
N ARG A 234 6.47 -12.12 1.66
CA ARG A 234 6.73 -13.21 2.61
C ARG A 234 7.05 -14.52 1.89
N GLU A 235 6.29 -14.87 0.86
CA GLU A 235 6.54 -16.08 0.05
C GLU A 235 7.93 -16.04 -0.60
N GLN A 236 8.39 -14.87 -1.05
CA GLN A 236 9.74 -14.71 -1.61
C GLN A 236 10.86 -14.74 -0.57
N ALA A 237 10.58 -14.48 0.71
CA ALA A 237 11.57 -14.44 1.78
C ALA A 237 11.74 -15.80 2.50
N CYS A 238 10.79 -16.71 2.33
CA CYS A 238 10.86 -18.08 2.85
C CYS A 238 11.51 -19.07 1.87
N CYS A 239 11.70 -18.66 0.61
CA CYS A 239 12.42 -19.39 -0.43
C CYS A 239 13.87 -18.93 -0.50
#